data_AF-A0A2X3ETP7-F1
#
_entry.id   AF-A0A2X3ETP7-F1
#
_cell.length_a   1.000
_cell.length_b   1.000
_cell.length_c   1.000
_cell.angle_alpha   90.00
_cell.angle_beta   90.00
_cell.angle_gamma   90.00
#
_symmetry.space_group_name_H-M   'P 1'
#
loop_
_entity.id
_entity.type
_entity.pdbx_description
1 polymer ?
#
loop_
_entity_poly.entity_id
_entity_poly.type
_entity_poly.pdbx_seq_one_letter_code
_entity_poly.pdbx_strand_id
1 'polypeptide(L)'
;MVPRFRFRYLAESLIEKGHSVTVVSIHEHNERKDTEHNGVKIIYLPYSNIYWGLSLTKENPLSKILWHLIDLYNFKIAKEFENIIMDVKPDIVHTNILVEYHVLYGKKLKIQV
;
A
#
# COMPACT_ATOMS: atom_id res chain seq x y z
N MET A 1 -17.44 1.81 12.78
CA MET A 1 -16.97 0.87 11.74
C MET A 1 -15.57 0.40 12.15
N VAL A 2 -15.37 -0.90 12.35
CA VAL A 2 -14.06 -1.43 12.79
C VAL A 2 -13.10 -1.48 11.60
N PRO A 3 -11.88 -0.93 11.69
CA PRO A 3 -10.90 -1.03 10.61
C PRO A 3 -10.56 -2.49 10.31
N ARG A 4 -10.78 -2.94 9.06
CA ARG A 4 -10.59 -4.32 8.63
C ARG A 4 -9.29 -4.43 7.82
N PHE A 5 -8.16 -4.53 8.50
CA PHE A 5 -6.86 -4.82 7.88
C PHE A 5 -6.39 -6.24 8.27
N ARG A 6 -5.71 -6.93 7.35
CA ARG A 6 -5.42 -8.38 7.45
C ARG A 6 -4.50 -8.77 8.62
N PHE A 7 -3.64 -7.87 9.08
CA PHE A 7 -2.67 -8.12 10.15
C PHE A 7 -3.06 -7.50 11.50
N ARG A 8 -4.37 -7.34 11.76
CA ARG A 8 -4.85 -6.69 12.98
C ARG A 8 -4.27 -7.29 14.26
N TYR A 9 -4.40 -8.60 14.43
CA TYR A 9 -3.91 -9.27 15.65
C TYR A 9 -2.40 -9.17 15.82
N LEU A 10 -1.63 -9.15 14.73
CA LEU A 10 -0.18 -8.96 14.79
C LEU A 10 0.16 -7.53 15.23
N ALA A 11 -0.48 -6.53 14.62
CA ALA A 11 -0.26 -5.13 14.96
C ALA A 11 -0.66 -4.83 16.42
N GLU A 12 -1.81 -5.34 16.87
CA GLU A 12 -2.28 -5.20 18.25
C GLU A 12 -1.33 -5.89 19.23
N SER A 13 -0.86 -7.10 18.95
CA SER A 13 0.11 -7.80 19.81
C SER A 13 1.46 -7.07 19.90
N LEU A 14 1.89 -6.38 18.84
CA LEU A 14 3.11 -5.56 18.88
C LEU A 14 2.92 -4.30 19.74
N ILE A 15 1.73 -3.67 19.70
CA ILE A 15 1.37 -2.58 20.62
C ILE A 15 1.39 -3.07 22.07
N GLU A 16 0.80 -4.24 22.35
CA GLU A 16 0.79 -4.84 23.71
C GLU A 16 2.20 -5.12 24.24
N LYS A 17 3.17 -5.40 23.35
CA LYS A 17 4.58 -5.56 23.68
C LYS A 17 5.35 -4.24 23.85
N GLY A 18 4.67 -3.10 23.72
CA GLY A 18 5.23 -1.77 23.90
C GLY A 18 5.86 -1.16 22.65
N HIS A 19 5.65 -1.74 21.47
CA HIS A 19 6.11 -1.15 20.21
C HIS A 19 5.10 -0.13 19.68
N SER A 20 5.55 0.84 18.90
CA SER A 20 4.67 1.71 18.11
C SER A 20 4.45 1.10 16.73
N VAL A 21 3.20 0.97 16.31
CA VAL A 21 2.86 0.34 15.03
C VAL A 21 2.05 1.30 14.17
N THR A 22 2.52 1.50 12.94
CA THR A 22 1.76 2.17 11.88
C THR A 22 1.50 1.19 10.74
N VAL A 23 0.24 1.01 10.39
CA VAL A 23 -0.20 0.17 9.28
C VAL A 23 -0.57 1.06 8.10
N VAL A 24 0.10 0.87 6.97
CA VAL A 24 -0.26 1.52 5.71
C VAL A 24 -1.00 0.50 4.85
N SER A 25 -2.20 0.85 4.39
CA SER A 25 -3.00 0.00 3.49
C SER A 25 -3.58 0.82 2.36
N ILE A 26 -3.77 0.19 1.20
CA ILE A 26 -4.55 0.79 0.12
C ILE A 26 -6.05 0.54 0.34
N HIS A 27 -6.90 1.42 -0.19
CA HIS A 27 -8.36 1.25 -0.23
C HIS A 27 -8.97 1.87 -1.48
N GLU A 28 -10.21 1.51 -1.80
CA GLU A 28 -10.90 1.87 -3.03
C GLU A 28 -11.48 3.30 -3.09
N HIS A 29 -11.37 4.09 -2.02
CA HIS A 29 -11.87 5.46 -2.05
C HIS A 29 -10.80 6.43 -2.56
N ASN A 30 -11.25 7.60 -3.02
CA ASN A 30 -10.39 8.60 -3.66
C ASN A 30 -9.63 9.49 -2.67
N GLU A 31 -9.91 9.35 -1.38
CA GLU A 31 -9.36 10.21 -0.32
C GLU A 31 -8.55 9.39 0.67
N ARG A 32 -7.40 9.92 1.08
CA ARG A 32 -6.62 9.38 2.18
C ARG A 32 -7.44 9.41 3.46
N LYS A 33 -7.35 8.34 4.25
CA LYS A 33 -8.01 8.25 5.55
C LYS A 33 -7.04 7.77 6.61
N ASP A 34 -6.82 8.62 7.61
CA ASP A 34 -6.02 8.30 8.78
C ASP A 34 -6.97 7.95 9.93
N THR A 35 -6.68 6.86 10.63
CA THR A 35 -7.47 6.42 11.78
C THR A 35 -6.57 5.71 12.79
N GLU A 36 -7.09 5.53 14.00
CA GLU A 36 -6.41 4.80 15.05
C GLU A 36 -7.35 3.75 15.62
N HIS A 37 -6.83 2.55 15.87
CA HIS A 37 -7.58 1.47 16.49
C HIS A 37 -6.68 0.70 17.44
N ASN A 38 -7.06 0.63 18.72
CA ASN A 38 -6.30 -0.07 19.75
C ASN A 38 -4.82 0.35 19.80
N GLY A 39 -4.55 1.66 19.66
CA GLY A 39 -3.19 2.22 19.62
C GLY A 39 -2.43 2.00 18.29
N VAL A 40 -2.98 1.22 17.36
CA VAL A 40 -2.43 1.06 16.02
C VAL A 40 -2.84 2.25 15.16
N LYS A 41 -1.86 3.01 14.67
CA LYS A 41 -2.09 4.06 13.66
C LYS A 41 -2.30 3.39 12.30
N ILE A 42 -3.35 3.77 11.59
CA ILE A 42 -3.69 3.17 10.31
C ILE A 42 -3.85 4.28 9.28
N ILE A 43 -3.06 4.22 8.22
CA ILE A 43 -3.07 5.15 7.10
C ILE A 43 -3.60 4.41 5.88
N TYR A 44 -4.79 4.79 5.46
CA TYR A 44 -5.41 4.29 4.24
C TYR A 44 -5.07 5.23 3.09
N LEU A 45 -4.27 4.73 2.14
CA LEU A 45 -3.91 5.44 0.92
C LEU A 45 -4.95 5.19 -0.18
N PRO A 46 -5.43 6.25 -0.85
CA PRO A 46 -6.39 6.08 -1.91
C PRO A 46 -5.74 5.29 -3.05
N TYR A 47 -6.43 4.25 -3.50
CA TYR A 47 -6.03 3.46 -4.64
C TYR A 47 -7.17 3.40 -5.66
N SER A 48 -7.07 4.21 -6.72
CA SER A 48 -7.96 4.10 -7.87
C SER A 48 -7.66 2.77 -8.53
N ASN A 49 -8.59 1.85 -8.37
CA ASN A 49 -8.46 0.46 -8.74
C ASN A 49 -8.57 0.28 -10.27
N ILE A 50 -7.65 0.88 -11.03
CA ILE A 50 -7.59 0.74 -12.49
C ILE A 50 -7.25 -0.71 -12.87
N TYR A 51 -6.54 -1.43 -11.98
CA TYR A 51 -6.16 -2.82 -12.18
C TYR A 51 -7.37 -3.76 -12.34
N TRP A 52 -8.48 -3.50 -11.65
CA TRP A 52 -9.71 -4.30 -11.79
C TRP A 52 -10.61 -3.84 -12.95
N GLY A 53 -10.51 -2.58 -13.37
CA GLY A 53 -11.21 -2.05 -14.54
C GLY A 53 -10.62 -2.49 -15.89
N LEU A 54 -9.38 -3.01 -15.88
CA LEU A 54 -8.66 -3.48 -17.06
C LEU A 54 -8.61 -5.00 -17.19
N SER A 55 -9.46 -5.71 -16.44
CA SER A 55 -9.73 -7.10 -16.80
C SER A 55 -10.46 -7.12 -18.14
N LEU A 56 -9.69 -7.45 -19.19
CA LEU A 56 -10.12 -8.22 -20.36
C LEU A 56 -10.89 -7.47 -21.46
N THR A 57 -10.30 -6.49 -22.14
CA THR A 57 -10.75 -6.18 -23.52
C THR A 57 -9.61 -5.78 -24.46
N LYS A 58 -9.07 -6.80 -25.15
CA LYS A 58 -8.28 -6.77 -26.39
C LYS A 58 -6.94 -6.02 -26.37
N GLU A 59 -5.95 -6.62 -27.03
CA GLU A 59 -4.62 -6.05 -27.31
C GLU A 59 -4.70 -4.82 -28.23
N ASN A 60 -5.23 -3.71 -27.74
CA ASN A 60 -5.23 -2.44 -28.46
C ASN A 60 -4.02 -1.60 -28.02
N PRO A 61 -3.31 -0.90 -28.93
CA PRO A 61 -2.17 -0.06 -28.57
C PRO A 61 -2.52 1.06 -27.56
N LEU A 62 -3.78 1.45 -27.46
CA LEU A 62 -4.27 2.38 -26.44
C LEU A 62 -4.24 1.79 -25.01
N SER A 63 -4.33 0.46 -24.86
CA SER A 63 -4.19 -0.19 -23.55
C SER A 63 -2.77 -0.05 -23.01
N LYS A 64 -1.74 0.00 -23.88
CA LYS A 64 -0.36 0.30 -23.46
C LYS A 64 -0.20 1.71 -22.90
N ILE A 65 -0.87 2.70 -23.48
CA ILE A 65 -0.87 4.07 -22.96
C ILE A 65 -1.59 4.12 -21.60
N LEU A 66 -2.72 3.42 -21.48
CA LEU A 66 -3.45 3.30 -20.23
C LEU A 66 -2.60 2.60 -19.15
N TRP A 67 -1.81 1.59 -19.52
CA TRP A 67 -0.79 0.96 -18.67
C TRP A 67 0.26 1.96 -18.17
N HIS A 68 0.80 2.82 -19.05
CA HIS A 68 1.73 3.86 -18.62
C HIS A 68 1.09 4.91 -17.70
N LEU A 69 -0.21 5.18 -17.84
CA LEU A 69 -0.96 6.03 -16.90
C LEU A 69 -1.14 5.36 -15.53
N ILE A 70 -1.26 4.03 -15.48
CA ILE A 70 -1.27 3.24 -14.23
C ILE A 70 0.10 3.30 -13.55
N ASP A 71 1.20 3.27 -14.31
CA ASP A 71 2.55 3.45 -13.76
C ASP A 71 2.73 4.81 -13.07
N LEU A 72 2.13 5.88 -13.60
CA LEU A 72 2.11 7.19 -12.93
C LEU A 72 1.37 7.15 -11.58
N TYR A 73 0.35 6.31 -11.47
CA TYR A 73 -0.39 6.12 -10.22
C TYR A 73 0.46 5.34 -9.19
N ASN A 74 1.22 4.34 -9.63
CA ASN A 74 2.22 3.67 -8.80
C ASN A 74 3.28 4.66 -8.29
N PHE A 75 3.72 5.62 -9.12
CA PHE A 75 4.64 6.66 -8.70
C PHE A 75 4.05 7.58 -7.61
N LYS A 76 2.78 7.96 -7.74
CA LYS A 76 2.10 8.78 -6.71
C LYS A 76 2.04 8.06 -5.37
N ILE A 77 1.68 6.78 -5.36
CA ILE A 77 1.63 5.97 -4.13
C ILE A 77 3.02 5.78 -3.55
N ALA A 78 4.03 5.52 -4.39
CA ALA A 78 5.42 5.41 -3.92
C ALA A 78 5.88 6.69 -3.22
N LYS A 79 5.53 7.86 -3.78
CA LYS A 79 5.85 9.15 -3.17
C LYS A 79 5.09 9.40 -1.86
N GLU A 80 3.80 9.02 -1.78
CA GLU A 80 3.08 9.10 -0.52
C GLU A 80 3.64 8.15 0.54
N PHE A 81 4.01 6.94 0.15
CA PHE A 81 4.67 5.99 1.03
C PHE A 81 6.03 6.52 1.53
N GLU A 82 6.82 7.13 0.65
CA GLU A 82 8.08 7.79 1.04
C GLU A 82 7.86 8.90 2.07
N ASN A 83 6.84 9.75 1.86
CA ASN A 83 6.47 10.78 2.84
C ASN A 83 6.08 10.15 4.19
N ILE A 84 5.29 9.07 4.19
CA ILE A 84 4.93 8.36 5.42
C ILE A 84 6.17 7.82 6.13
N ILE A 85 7.12 7.24 5.40
CA ILE A 85 8.37 6.74 6.00
C ILE A 85 9.19 7.89 6.60
N MET A 86 9.28 9.04 5.93
CA MET A 86 9.97 10.22 6.44
C MET A 86 9.30 10.82 7.69
N ASP A 87 7.97 10.77 7.76
CA ASP A 87 7.18 11.31 8.87
C ASP A 87 7.19 10.36 10.08
N VAL A 88 6.95 9.06 9.84
CA VAL A 88 6.86 8.03 10.88
C VAL A 88 8.23 7.64 11.41
N LYS A 89 9.27 7.67 10.54
CA LYS A 89 10.64 7.23 10.84
C LYS A 89 10.70 5.85 11.51
N PRO A 90 10.16 4.80 10.86
CA PRO A 90 10.11 3.48 11.48
C PRO A 90 11.50 2.85 11.60
N ASP A 91 11.75 2.13 12.70
CA ASP A 91 12.95 1.31 12.86
C ASP A 91 12.92 0.04 11.98
N ILE A 92 11.71 -0.48 11.71
CA ILE A 92 11.48 -1.72 10.96
C ILE A 92 10.29 -1.51 10.01
N VAL A 93 10.43 -1.93 8.76
CA VAL A 93 9.35 -1.91 7.76
C VAL A 93 8.98 -3.33 7.37
N HIS A 94 7.77 -3.75 7.72
CA HIS A 94 7.23 -5.04 7.30
C HIS A 94 6.25 -4.88 6.14
N THR A 95 6.62 -5.36 4.95
CA THR A 95 5.75 -5.36 3.78
C THR A 95 5.09 -6.72 3.60
N ASN A 96 3.76 -6.76 3.50
CA ASN A 96 3.05 -7.95 3.06
C ASN A 96 2.33 -7.67 1.73
N ILE A 97 2.88 -8.22 0.65
CA ILE A 97 2.29 -8.18 -0.68
C ILE A 97 1.72 -9.57 -0.96
N LEU A 98 0.40 -9.72 -0.89
CA LEU A 98 -0.29 -10.85 -1.53
C LEU A 98 -0.71 -10.38 -2.92
N VAL A 99 0.24 -10.37 -3.84
CA VAL A 99 -0.04 -10.30 -5.27
C VAL A 99 0.64 -11.52 -5.89
N GLU A 100 -0.04 -12.66 -5.88
CA GLU A 100 0.19 -13.62 -6.95
C GLU A 100 -0.26 -12.92 -8.23
N TYR A 101 0.68 -12.35 -8.98
CA TYR A 101 0.80 -12.38 -10.45
C TYR A 101 2.11 -11.67 -10.83
N HIS A 102 3.00 -12.45 -11.45
CA HIS A 102 4.39 -12.21 -11.86
C HIS A 102 4.82 -10.75 -12.13
N VAL A 103 5.84 -10.31 -11.37
CA VAL A 103 6.50 -9.00 -11.46
C VAL A 103 7.67 -9.04 -12.45
N LEU A 104 7.61 -8.22 -13.50
CA LEU A 104 8.79 -7.73 -14.23
C LEU A 104 9.12 -6.33 -13.73
N TYR A 105 9.85 -6.23 -12.61
CA TYR A 105 10.73 -5.10 -12.31
C TYR A 105 11.80 -5.55 -11.31
N GLY A 106 12.78 -6.28 -11.85
CA GLY A 106 14.08 -6.38 -11.20
C GLY A 106 14.83 -5.07 -11.38
N LYS A 107 14.77 -4.18 -10.38
CA LYS A 107 15.88 -3.27 -10.05
C LYS A 107 15.70 -2.63 -8.68
N LYS A 108 16.52 -3.14 -7.75
CA LYS A 108 16.98 -2.51 -6.50
C LYS A 108 15.90 -1.86 -5.63
N LEU A 109 15.14 -2.69 -4.94
CA LEU A 109 14.78 -2.38 -3.55
C LEU A 109 15.59 -3.34 -2.67
N LYS A 110 16.74 -2.85 -2.17
CA LYS A 110 17.37 -3.42 -0.98
C LYS A 110 16.57 -2.87 0.20
N ILE A 111 15.47 -3.53 0.55
CA ILE A 111 14.90 -3.37 1.89
C ILE A 111 15.71 -4.31 2.75
N GLN A 112 16.55 -3.72 3.60
CA GLN A 112 17.35 -4.44 4.57
C GLN A 112 16.82 -4.04 5.95
N VAL A 113 16.48 -5.09 6.72
CA VAL A 113 15.97 -5.19 8.10
C VAL A 113 14.46 -5.06 8.28
#